data_AF-A0A7V1EDR7-F1
#
_entry.id   AF-A0A7V1EDR7-F1
#
_cell.length_a   1.000
_cell.length_b   1.000
_cell.length_c   1.000
_cell.angle_alpha   90.00
_cell.angle_beta   90.00
_cell.angle_gamma   90.00
#
_symmetry.space_group_name_H-M   'P 1'
#
loop_
_entity.id
_entity.type
_entity.pdbx_description
1 polymer ?
#
loop_
_entity_poly.entity_id
_entity_poly.type
_entity_poly.pdbx_seq_one_letter_code
_entity_poly.pdbx_strand_id
1 'polypeptide(L)'
;MPLKKTIKALSESEINQILTAAYDINEKIGISVESKKLGDLLVKNGAGEDKVRLKLPGDLIKRCVEKSPRSFFSMTEHQTDTLLKRAVPISGQCRMP
;
A
#
# COMPACT_ATOMS: atom_id res chain seq x y z
N MET A 1 14.79 3.81 24.91
CA MET A 1 13.72 2.80 24.80
C MET A 1 14.32 1.54 24.20
N PRO A 2 14.31 0.38 24.87
CA PRO A 2 14.88 -0.83 24.30
C PRO A 2 14.04 -1.27 23.09
N LEU A 3 14.72 -1.53 21.96
CA LEU A 3 14.11 -2.09 20.75
C LEU A 3 13.44 -3.43 21.12
N LYS A 4 12.12 -3.50 20.97
CA LYS A 4 11.35 -4.75 21.10
C LYS A 4 12.00 -5.77 20.16
N LYS A 5 12.59 -6.83 20.71
CA LYS A 5 13.15 -7.92 19.90
C LYS A 5 11.99 -8.57 19.14
N THR A 6 12.02 -8.47 17.83
CA THR A 6 11.05 -9.17 16.97
C THR A 6 11.35 -10.66 17.05
N ILE A 7 10.45 -11.42 17.68
CA ILE A 7 10.53 -12.89 17.68
C ILE A 7 10.02 -13.37 16.32
N LYS A 8 10.88 -14.01 15.54
CA LYS A 8 10.45 -14.70 14.31
C LYS A 8 9.75 -15.99 14.71
N ALA A 9 8.41 -16.00 14.65
CA ALA A 9 7.59 -17.15 15.00
C ALA A 9 7.49 -18.19 13.87
N LEU A 10 7.84 -17.80 12.64
CA LEU A 10 7.75 -18.63 11.44
C LEU A 10 9.08 -18.65 10.70
N SER A 11 9.40 -19.80 10.12
CA SER A 11 10.47 -19.95 9.14
C SER A 11 10.11 -19.29 7.81
N GLU A 12 11.12 -19.02 6.98
CA GLU A 12 10.89 -18.45 5.64
C GLU A 12 10.08 -19.39 4.75
N SER A 13 10.24 -20.71 4.91
CA SER A 13 9.46 -21.70 4.17
C SER A 13 7.98 -21.62 4.54
N GLU A 14 7.64 -21.53 5.83
CA GLU A 14 6.25 -21.40 6.29
C GLU A 14 5.63 -20.07 5.83
N ILE A 15 6.39 -18.97 5.87
CA ILE A 15 5.95 -17.68 5.34
C ILE A 15 5.63 -17.79 3.85
N ASN A 16 6.50 -18.45 3.07
CA ASN A 16 6.28 -18.62 1.63
C ASN A 16 5.06 -19.49 1.32
N GLN A 17 4.82 -20.54 2.11
CA GLN A 17 3.61 -21.37 1.98
C GLN A 17 2.34 -20.56 2.24
N ILE A 18 2.32 -19.75 3.31
CA ILE A 18 1.20 -18.86 3.64
C ILE A 18 0.96 -17.84 2.52
N LEU A 19 2.03 -17.21 2.02
CA LEU A 19 1.91 -16.23 0.93
C LEU A 19 1.37 -16.87 -0.35
N THR A 20 1.83 -18.07 -0.68
CA THR A 20 1.38 -18.81 -1.87
C THR A 20 -0.11 -19.13 -1.74
N ALA A 21 -0.53 -19.67 -0.59
CA ALA A 21 -1.94 -19.95 -0.32
C ALA A 21 -2.81 -18.67 -0.37
N ALA A 22 -2.30 -17.56 0.14
CA ALA A 22 -3.01 -16.27 0.10
C ALA A 22 -3.19 -15.76 -1.34
N TYR A 23 -2.18 -15.89 -2.21
CA TYR A 23 -2.32 -15.55 -3.63
C TYR A 23 -3.32 -16.47 -4.33
N ASP A 24 -3.25 -17.77 -4.08
CA ASP A 24 -4.17 -18.76 -4.64
C ASP A 24 -5.64 -18.46 -4.28
N ILE A 25 -5.91 -18.09 -3.03
CA ILE A 25 -7.24 -17.69 -2.57
C ILE A 25 -7.70 -16.44 -3.35
N ASN A 26 -6.86 -15.42 -3.45
CA ASN A 26 -7.19 -14.18 -4.14
C ASN A 26 -7.44 -14.37 -5.65
N GLU A 27 -6.72 -15.29 -6.29
CA GLU A 27 -6.88 -15.60 -7.71
C GLU A 27 -8.09 -16.50 -7.99
N LYS A 28 -8.25 -17.59 -7.23
CA LYS A 28 -9.27 -18.62 -7.51
C LYS A 28 -10.63 -18.26 -6.92
N ILE A 29 -10.64 -17.78 -5.68
CA ILE A 29 -11.86 -17.51 -4.92
C ILE A 29 -12.27 -16.04 -5.07
N GLY A 30 -11.30 -15.13 -5.06
CA GLY A 30 -11.52 -13.69 -5.15
C GLY A 30 -12.14 -13.05 -3.91
N ILE A 31 -12.35 -11.75 -3.97
CA ILE A 31 -12.92 -10.92 -2.90
C ILE A 31 -14.25 -10.29 -3.33
N SER A 32 -15.14 -10.05 -2.38
CA SER A 32 -16.33 -9.24 -2.62
C SER A 32 -16.06 -7.79 -2.22
N VAL A 33 -16.46 -6.85 -3.07
CA VAL A 33 -16.27 -5.42 -2.85
C VAL A 33 -17.62 -4.74 -3.02
N GLU A 34 -18.11 -4.11 -1.96
CA GLU A 34 -19.41 -3.42 -1.96
C GLU A 34 -19.38 -2.13 -2.79
N SER A 35 -18.22 -1.48 -2.86
CA SER A 35 -18.06 -0.22 -3.61
C SER A 35 -17.84 -0.48 -5.09
N LYS A 36 -18.81 -0.11 -5.92
CA LYS A 36 -18.70 -0.19 -7.38
C LYS A 36 -17.48 0.54 -7.92
N LYS A 37 -17.18 1.75 -7.41
CA LYS A 37 -16.01 2.54 -7.82
C LYS A 37 -14.70 1.80 -7.58
N LEU A 38 -14.60 1.09 -6.45
CA LEU A 38 -13.42 0.31 -6.13
C LEU A 38 -13.31 -0.92 -7.02
N GLY A 39 -14.44 -1.58 -7.32
CA GLY A 39 -14.48 -2.69 -8.26
C GLY A 39 -14.02 -2.28 -9.66
N ASP A 40 -14.60 -1.21 -10.21
CA ASP A 40 -14.24 -0.67 -11.52
C ASP A 40 -12.74 -0.31 -11.58
N LEU A 41 -12.19 0.27 -10.50
CA LEU A 41 -10.77 0.60 -10.40
C LEU A 41 -9.89 -0.66 -10.44
N LEU A 42 -10.26 -1.71 -9.70
CA LEU A 42 -9.50 -2.95 -9.65
C LEU A 42 -9.53 -3.66 -11.00
N VAL A 43 -10.70 -3.75 -11.65
CA VAL A 43 -10.85 -4.34 -12.99
C VAL A 43 -10.02 -3.57 -14.01
N LYS A 44 -10.08 -2.23 -13.98
CA LYS A 44 -9.26 -1.37 -14.87
C LYS A 44 -7.75 -1.62 -14.71
N ASN A 45 -7.30 -2.05 -13.54
CA ASN A 45 -5.91 -2.34 -13.25
C ASN A 45 -5.53 -3.84 -13.42
N GLY A 46 -6.43 -4.64 -13.99
CA GLY A 46 -6.15 -6.04 -14.35
C GLY A 46 -6.65 -7.08 -13.35
N ALA A 47 -7.57 -6.72 -12.45
CA ALA A 47 -8.34 -7.72 -11.71
C ALA A 47 -9.35 -8.41 -12.65
N GLY A 48 -9.57 -9.70 -12.45
CA GLY A 48 -10.65 -10.42 -13.11
C GLY A 48 -11.97 -10.17 -12.41
N GLU A 49 -13.07 -10.10 -13.16
CA GLU A 49 -14.42 -10.00 -12.62
C GLU A 49 -15.17 -11.33 -12.84
N ASP A 50 -15.71 -11.89 -11.76
CA ASP A 50 -16.51 -13.12 -11.78
C ASP A 50 -17.79 -12.93 -10.98
N LYS A 51 -18.84 -12.49 -11.69
CA LYS A 51 -20.21 -12.22 -11.21
C LYS A 51 -20.29 -11.22 -10.04
N VAL A 52 -19.90 -11.67 -8.84
CA VAL A 52 -20.02 -10.95 -7.56
C VAL A 52 -18.65 -10.81 -6.87
N ARG A 53 -17.60 -11.41 -7.44
CA ARG A 53 -16.25 -11.43 -6.87
C ARG A 53 -15.21 -10.93 -7.84
N LEU A 54 -14.22 -10.26 -7.29
CA LEU A 54 -13.04 -9.80 -8.01
C LEU A 54 -11.88 -10.74 -7.72
N LYS A 55 -11.32 -11.30 -8.78
CA LYS A 55 -10.13 -12.15 -8.73
C LYS A 55 -8.91 -11.27 -8.86
N LEU A 56 -8.00 -11.35 -7.90
CA LEU A 56 -6.79 -10.53 -7.86
C LEU A 56 -5.58 -11.39 -8.23
N PRO A 57 -5.00 -11.22 -9.43
CA PRO A 57 -3.77 -11.89 -9.82
C PRO A 57 -2.65 -11.60 -8.81
N GLY A 58 -1.85 -12.61 -8.47
CA GLY A 58 -0.70 -12.51 -7.58
C GLY A 58 0.28 -11.45 -8.06
N ASP A 59 0.48 -11.32 -9.38
CA ASP A 59 1.33 -10.28 -9.97
C ASP A 59 0.77 -8.87 -9.78
N LEU A 60 -0.56 -8.71 -9.79
CA LEU A 60 -1.19 -7.43 -9.46
C LEU A 60 -0.92 -7.08 -7.99
N ILE A 61 -1.10 -8.04 -7.09
CA ILE A 61 -0.87 -7.84 -5.65
C ILE A 61 0.60 -7.51 -5.37
N LYS A 62 1.54 -8.27 -5.93
CA LYS A 62 2.99 -8.03 -5.77
C LYS A 62 3.38 -6.62 -6.21
N ARG A 63 2.94 -6.20 -7.40
CA ARG A 63 3.22 -4.84 -7.91
C ARG A 63 2.65 -3.75 -7.00
N CYS A 64 1.49 -3.96 -6.41
CA CYS A 64 0.89 -3.01 -5.46
C CYS A 64 1.69 -2.94 -4.15
N VAL A 65 2.11 -4.10 -3.61
CA VAL A 65 2.91 -4.16 -2.38
C VAL A 65 4.30 -3.56 -2.58
N GLU A 66 4.95 -3.83 -3.71
CA GLU A 66 6.28 -3.27 -4.04
C GLU A 66 6.30 -1.75 -4.14
N LYS A 67 5.19 -1.15 -4.60
CA LYS A 67 5.02 0.31 -4.65
C LYS A 67 4.68 0.93 -3.30
N SER A 68 4.33 0.11 -2.30
CA SER A 68 3.97 0.60 -0.98
C SER A 68 5.22 1.03 -0.20
N PRO A 69 5.23 2.23 0.43
CA PRO A 69 6.34 2.66 1.25
C PRO A 69 6.48 1.75 2.49
N ARG A 70 7.69 1.25 2.75
CA ARG A 70 7.98 0.40 3.92
C ARG A 70 7.81 1.14 5.24
N SER A 71 7.96 2.46 5.21
CA SER A 71 7.74 3.36 6.34
C SER A 71 7.25 4.70 5.82
N PHE A 72 6.40 5.36 6.59
CA PHE A 72 5.99 6.72 6.36
C PHE A 72 5.96 7.45 7.71
N PHE A 73 6.22 8.76 7.68
CA PHE A 73 6.09 9.59 8.87
C PHE A 73 4.62 10.00 9.00
N SER A 74 3.97 9.54 10.06
CA SER A 74 2.65 10.07 10.44
C SER A 74 2.87 11.38 11.18
N MET A 75 2.60 12.52 10.54
CA MET A 75 2.58 13.81 11.21
C MET A 75 1.25 13.93 11.95
N THR A 76 1.24 13.64 13.25
CA THR A 76 0.14 14.07 14.12
C THR A 76 0.26 15.58 14.33
N GLU A 77 -0.90 16.26 14.39
CA GLU A 77 -1.08 17.73 14.24
C GLU A 77 -0.27 18.64 15.20
N HIS A 78 0.51 18.10 16.14
CA HIS A 78 1.25 18.89 17.14
C HIS A 78 2.69 19.27 16.75
N GLN A 79 3.16 19.01 15.52
CA GLN A 79 4.54 19.33 15.11
C GLN A 79 4.68 20.28 13.91
N THR A 80 3.60 20.90 13.44
CA THR A 80 3.63 21.79 12.27
C THR A 80 4.37 23.11 12.52
N ASP A 81 4.48 23.58 13.76
CA ASP A 81 5.07 24.91 14.04
C ASP A 81 6.61 24.98 14.00
N THR A 82 7.31 23.84 14.12
CA THR A 82 8.78 23.86 14.27
C THR A 82 9.52 23.58 12.94
N LEU A 83 8.84 22.99 11.95
CA LEU A 83 9.46 22.62 10.67
C LEU A 83 9.23 23.63 9.54
N LEU A 84 8.17 24.43 9.58
CA LEU A 84 7.97 25.52 8.62
C LEU A 84 8.93 26.70 8.82
N LYS A 85 9.50 26.88 10.03
CA LYS A 85 10.49 27.94 10.31
C LYS A 85 11.92 27.63 9.82
N ARG A 86 12.18 26.41 9.34
CA ARG A 86 13.47 26.01 8.73
C ARG A 86 13.41 25.86 7.22
N ALA A 87 12.23 26.01 6.60
CA ALA A 87 12.12 26.15 5.16
C ALA A 87 12.48 27.59 4.78
N VAL A 88 13.66 27.71 4.17
CA VAL A 88 14.26 28.92 3.59
C VAL A 88 13.21 29.78 2.84
N PRO A 89 13.21 31.12 3.00
CA PRO A 89 12.38 31.99 2.18
C PRO A 89 12.89 31.91 0.73
N ILE A 90 12.09 31.37 -0.18
CA ILE A 90 12.30 31.59 -1.62
C ILE A 90 11.78 33.00 -1.92
N SER A 91 12.57 34.00 -1.54
CA SER A 91 12.52 35.32 -2.16
C SER A 91 13.17 35.18 -3.53
N GLY A 92 12.35 35.19 -4.58
CA GLY A 92 12.84 35.09 -5.95
C GLY A 92 11.79 35.55 -6.94
N GLN A 93 11.74 36.85 -7.14
CA GLN A 93 11.00 37.57 -8.18
C GLN A 93 10.95 36.83 -9.53
N CYS A 94 9.77 36.62 -10.07
CA CYS A 94 9.55 36.62 -11.52
C CYS A 94 8.59 37.77 -11.84
N ARG A 95 9.16 38.91 -12.23
CA ARG A 95 8.44 39.95 -12.99
C ARG A 95 8.13 39.38 -14.37
N MET A 96 6.88 39.45 -14.80
CA MET A 96 6.52 39.32 -16.21
C MET A 96 6.83 40.63 -16.93
N PRO A 97 7.36 40.61 -18.15
CA PRO A 97 6.92 41.51 -19.20
C PRO A 97 5.61 41.02 -19.82
#